data_AF-A0A1V9YHW6-F1
#
_entry.id   AF-A0A1V9YHW6-F1
#
_cell.length_a   1.000
_cell.length_b   1.000
_cell.length_c   1.000
_cell.angle_alpha   90.00
_cell.angle_beta   90.00
_cell.angle_gamma   90.00
#
_symmetry.space_group_name_H-M   'P 1'
#
loop_
_entity.id
_entity.type
_entity.pdbx_description
1 polymer ?
#
loop_
_entity_poly.entity_id
_entity_poly.type
_entity_poly.pdbx_seq_one_letter_code
_entity_poly.pdbx_strand_id
1 'polypeptide(L)'
;MYGVFLIWNVIAAAVWSPESPQSAEAPPTMAPMPSTALPTPTTVAPILNITAPNKTTGAPLSKKKVIGAPKLPAAPPARPVQSTLSCPAPRRATKAGETVYITLDDGPSMRSRKFLLQALAQIQERITFYESSYNICPQVGGLTLDCDDSAKTATIEAWAWTIKGGHMLAAHSDSHMYDPSTGFCDYGKMSTRNNVPPQYAACGTSPVSDIVRGALRFQETMALADDALWETTEERAAFDKQLHNMWTYARLPCSNVWRMNGGYKADSGWGHETPAAEKATRIGVADALFAGTNTCKPEALQGQPWVTTGWDVEWSWKELKDPQAEKCRMVQVIENEFSRKGRDPQRTSTVVVLGHDYHYDTLEKATMMRDLIVELKLRGYAMDTIDNLKL
;
A
#
# COMPACT_ATOMS: atom_id res chain seq x y z
N MET A 1 -21.71 -3.91 -32.13
CA MET A 1 -21.27 -4.46 -30.82
C MET A 1 -20.13 -3.59 -30.30
N TYR A 2 -20.45 -2.44 -29.70
CA TYR A 2 -19.48 -1.55 -29.07
C TYR A 2 -20.15 -1.04 -27.80
N GLY A 3 -19.61 -1.40 -26.63
CA GLY A 3 -20.20 -0.98 -25.37
C GLY A 3 -19.73 -1.75 -24.14
N VAL A 4 -18.42 -1.89 -23.91
CA VAL A 4 -17.85 -2.24 -22.59
C VAL A 4 -16.41 -1.72 -22.50
N PHE A 5 -16.18 -0.43 -22.19
CA PHE A 5 -14.82 0.07 -21.88
C PHE A 5 -14.76 1.30 -20.95
N LEU A 6 -15.88 1.75 -20.37
CA LEU A 6 -15.96 3.09 -19.77
C LEU A 6 -15.95 3.19 -18.24
N ILE A 7 -15.86 2.09 -17.48
CA ILE A 7 -16.04 2.17 -16.02
C ILE A 7 -14.75 2.54 -15.25
N TRP A 8 -13.55 2.30 -15.82
CA TRP A 8 -12.29 2.61 -15.11
C TRP A 8 -11.77 4.05 -15.30
N ASN A 9 -12.09 4.72 -16.42
CA ASN A 9 -11.70 6.14 -16.60
C ASN A 9 -12.49 7.10 -15.69
N VAL A 10 -13.64 6.66 -15.15
CA VAL A 10 -14.42 7.46 -14.18
C VAL A 10 -13.81 7.38 -12.77
N ILE A 11 -13.13 6.28 -12.43
CA ILE A 11 -12.51 6.05 -11.11
C ILE A 11 -11.35 7.04 -10.86
N ALA A 12 -10.57 7.42 -11.88
CA ALA A 12 -9.53 8.43 -11.71
C ALA A 12 -10.06 9.89 -11.71
N ALA A 13 -11.24 10.12 -12.30
CA ALA A 13 -11.77 11.48 -12.50
C ALA A 13 -12.53 12.03 -11.28
N ALA A 14 -13.24 11.17 -10.55
CA ALA A 14 -14.12 11.56 -9.44
C ALA A 14 -13.38 11.85 -8.12
N VAL A 15 -12.12 11.42 -7.99
CA VAL A 15 -11.47 11.36 -6.68
C VAL A 15 -11.03 12.76 -6.20
N TRP A 16 -10.59 13.72 -7.03
CA TRP A 16 -10.19 15.04 -6.51
C TRP A 16 -10.33 16.21 -7.50
N SER A 17 -11.00 17.28 -7.07
CA SER A 17 -10.88 18.65 -7.58
C SER A 17 -10.28 19.51 -6.47
N PRO A 18 -9.05 20.05 -6.60
CA PRO A 18 -8.55 21.02 -5.65
C PRO A 18 -8.95 22.43 -6.11
N GLU A 19 -9.91 23.05 -5.42
CA GLU A 19 -10.01 24.51 -5.44
C GLU A 19 -8.88 25.11 -4.60
N SER A 20 -8.28 26.17 -5.15
CA SER A 20 -7.10 26.87 -4.62
C SER A 20 -7.32 27.41 -3.21
N PRO A 21 -6.34 27.39 -2.29
CA PRO A 21 -6.50 28.00 -0.98
C PRO A 21 -6.38 29.51 -1.07
N GLN A 22 -7.52 30.21 -1.09
CA GLN A 22 -7.57 31.60 -0.64
C GLN A 22 -7.55 31.63 0.90
N SER A 23 -6.64 32.44 1.44
CA SER A 23 -6.58 32.79 2.86
C SER A 23 -7.92 33.36 3.33
N ALA A 24 -8.41 32.91 4.48
CA ALA A 24 -9.35 33.69 5.28
C ALA A 24 -9.18 33.41 6.77
N GLU A 25 -9.29 34.49 7.53
CA GLU A 25 -8.94 34.74 8.93
C GLU A 25 -9.68 33.88 9.97
N ALA A 26 -9.05 33.74 11.16
CA ALA A 26 -9.69 33.29 12.38
C ALA A 26 -10.67 34.35 12.92
N PRO A 27 -11.84 33.97 13.46
CA PRO A 27 -12.07 34.10 14.92
C PRO A 27 -13.22 33.16 15.45
N PRO A 28 -13.73 33.31 16.69
CA PRO A 28 -13.09 33.54 17.98
C PRO A 28 -13.41 32.40 18.99
N THR A 29 -12.74 32.47 20.13
CA THR A 29 -12.93 31.67 21.35
C THR A 29 -14.38 31.67 21.85
N MET A 30 -14.95 30.49 22.13
CA MET A 30 -16.19 30.35 22.91
C MET A 30 -16.00 29.45 24.14
N ALA A 31 -16.71 29.86 25.20
CA ALA A 31 -16.69 29.41 26.58
C ALA A 31 -17.16 27.96 26.80
N PRO A 32 -16.87 27.34 27.97
CA PRO A 32 -17.10 25.91 28.20
C PRO A 32 -18.59 25.63 28.45
N MET A 33 -19.12 24.60 27.78
CA MET A 33 -20.45 24.06 28.03
C MET A 33 -20.39 22.71 28.77
N PRO A 34 -21.43 22.39 29.56
CA PRO A 34 -21.29 21.62 30.79
C PRO A 34 -21.25 20.10 30.60
N SER A 35 -20.66 19.44 31.59
CA SER A 35 -20.53 17.98 31.71
C SER A 35 -21.90 17.32 31.86
N THR A 36 -22.27 16.46 30.91
CA THR A 36 -23.39 15.53 31.02
C THR A 36 -22.83 14.12 31.22
N ALA A 37 -23.25 13.49 32.33
CA ALA A 37 -22.82 12.16 32.76
C ALA A 37 -23.18 11.05 31.75
N LEU A 38 -22.29 10.06 31.63
CA LEU A 38 -22.53 8.82 30.88
C LEU A 38 -23.61 7.97 31.56
N PRO A 39 -24.56 7.37 30.80
CA PRO A 39 -25.31 6.23 31.28
C PRO A 39 -24.49 4.94 31.11
N THR A 40 -24.35 4.19 32.19
CA THR A 40 -23.81 2.82 32.23
C THR A 40 -24.86 1.84 31.73
N PRO A 41 -24.55 0.92 30.80
CA PRO A 41 -25.34 -0.28 30.60
C PRO A 41 -24.61 -1.50 31.15
N THR A 42 -25.10 -1.99 32.29
CA THR A 42 -24.84 -3.32 32.81
C THR A 42 -25.80 -4.30 32.10
N THR A 43 -25.29 -5.10 31.17
CA THR A 43 -25.98 -6.32 30.71
C THR A 43 -24.94 -7.36 30.35
N VAL A 44 -24.73 -8.31 31.25
CA VAL A 44 -23.96 -9.53 31.02
C VAL A 44 -24.79 -10.41 30.08
N ALA A 45 -24.33 -10.57 28.84
CA ALA A 45 -24.89 -11.54 27.91
C ALA A 45 -24.47 -12.97 28.31
N PRO A 46 -25.33 -13.99 28.10
CA PRO A 46 -25.07 -15.35 28.56
C PRO A 46 -23.87 -15.96 27.82
N ILE A 47 -22.99 -16.61 28.57
CA ILE A 47 -21.86 -17.40 28.07
C ILE A 47 -22.44 -18.59 27.29
N LEU A 48 -22.43 -18.50 25.97
CA LEU A 48 -22.58 -19.66 25.11
C LEU A 48 -21.28 -20.45 25.16
N ASN A 49 -21.33 -21.64 25.76
CA ASN A 49 -20.29 -22.67 25.61
C ASN A 49 -20.19 -23.04 24.13
N ILE A 50 -19.31 -22.38 23.40
CA ILE A 50 -18.92 -22.79 22.05
C ILE A 50 -17.89 -23.91 22.23
N THR A 51 -18.35 -25.14 22.08
CA THR A 51 -17.49 -26.29 21.88
C THR A 51 -16.60 -26.00 20.66
N ALA A 52 -15.29 -25.92 20.88
CA ALA A 52 -14.31 -25.76 19.81
C ALA A 52 -14.56 -26.82 18.73
N PRO A 53 -14.63 -26.46 17.43
CA PRO A 53 -14.70 -27.48 16.39
C PRO A 53 -13.43 -28.30 16.45
N ASN A 54 -13.62 -29.63 16.52
CA ASN A 54 -12.60 -30.64 16.50
C ASN A 54 -11.48 -30.30 15.51
N LYS A 55 -10.23 -30.31 16.00
CA LYS A 55 -9.03 -30.43 15.17
C LYS A 55 -9.11 -31.74 14.39
N THR A 56 -9.70 -31.71 13.21
CA THR A 56 -9.38 -32.70 12.19
C THR A 56 -8.03 -32.29 11.62
N THR A 57 -6.98 -32.96 12.05
CA THR A 57 -5.67 -33.00 11.37
C THR A 57 -5.88 -33.57 9.97
N GLY A 58 -6.33 -32.72 9.05
CA GLY A 58 -6.18 -32.95 7.62
C GLY A 58 -4.76 -32.58 7.26
N ALA A 59 -3.97 -33.55 6.79
CA ALA A 59 -2.77 -33.25 6.03
C ALA A 59 -3.10 -32.15 5.00
N PRO A 60 -2.21 -31.17 4.74
CA PRO A 60 -2.50 -30.16 3.74
C PRO A 60 -2.74 -30.90 2.42
N LEU A 61 -3.95 -30.77 1.86
CA LEU A 61 -4.18 -31.11 0.47
C LEU A 61 -3.08 -30.36 -0.29
N SER A 62 -2.10 -31.10 -0.81
CA SER A 62 -0.97 -30.57 -1.54
C SER A 62 -1.54 -29.78 -2.72
N LYS A 63 -1.65 -28.45 -2.57
CA LYS A 63 -2.16 -27.60 -3.64
C LYS A 63 -1.25 -27.81 -4.84
N LYS A 64 -1.82 -28.11 -6.00
CA LYS A 64 -1.06 -28.33 -7.23
C LYS A 64 -0.27 -27.06 -7.53
N LYS A 65 1.05 -27.18 -7.64
CA LYS A 65 1.91 -26.06 -8.05
C LYS A 65 1.53 -25.63 -9.47
N VAL A 66 1.35 -24.33 -9.67
CA VAL A 66 0.92 -23.76 -10.97
C VAL A 66 2.05 -23.10 -11.74
N ILE A 67 3.18 -22.82 -11.08
CA ILE A 67 4.36 -22.22 -11.69
C ILE A 67 5.63 -22.84 -11.12
N GLY A 68 6.56 -23.22 -12.01
CA GLY A 68 7.85 -23.83 -11.67
C GLY A 68 9.04 -22.89 -11.85
N ALA A 69 9.07 -22.12 -12.93
CA ALA A 69 10.09 -21.11 -13.20
C ALA A 69 9.47 -19.97 -14.06
N PRO A 70 9.39 -18.74 -13.56
CA PRO A 70 8.77 -17.63 -14.26
C PRO A 70 9.69 -17.17 -15.38
N LYS A 71 9.14 -16.92 -16.58
CA LYS A 71 9.92 -16.31 -17.66
C LYS A 71 9.84 -14.80 -17.54
N LEU A 72 10.94 -14.17 -17.13
CA LEU A 72 11.07 -12.71 -17.17
C LEU A 72 10.66 -12.20 -18.57
N PRO A 73 9.83 -11.15 -18.69
CA PRO A 73 9.64 -10.46 -19.94
C PRO A 73 11.01 -9.99 -20.39
N ALA A 74 11.26 -10.06 -21.70
CA ALA A 74 12.49 -9.53 -22.27
C ALA A 74 12.71 -8.12 -21.70
N ALA A 75 13.92 -7.89 -21.16
CA ALA A 75 14.29 -6.55 -20.72
C ALA A 75 14.13 -5.61 -21.92
N PRO A 76 13.47 -4.46 -21.75
CA PRO A 76 13.37 -3.50 -22.84
C PRO A 76 14.78 -2.98 -23.13
N PRO A 77 15.00 -2.41 -24.32
CA PRO A 77 16.26 -1.76 -24.63
C PRO A 77 16.65 -0.79 -23.50
N ALA A 78 17.88 -0.91 -23.02
CA ALA A 78 18.39 -0.03 -21.98
C ALA A 78 18.22 1.42 -22.43
N ARG A 79 17.50 2.21 -21.64
CA ARG A 79 17.41 3.66 -21.86
C ARG A 79 18.54 4.31 -21.07
N PRO A 80 19.27 5.29 -21.64
CA PRO A 80 20.28 6.01 -20.89
C PRO A 80 19.73 6.47 -19.54
N VAL A 81 20.45 6.12 -18.48
CA VAL A 81 20.19 6.64 -17.14
C VAL A 81 20.89 7.99 -17.06
N GLN A 82 20.15 9.02 -16.68
CA GLN A 82 20.71 10.36 -16.55
C GLN A 82 21.86 10.36 -15.52
N SER A 83 22.97 11.01 -15.85
CA SER A 83 24.14 11.15 -14.98
C SER A 83 24.32 12.56 -14.42
N THR A 84 23.49 13.50 -14.87
CA THR A 84 23.50 14.91 -14.47
C THR A 84 22.11 15.37 -14.10
N LEU A 85 22.04 16.44 -13.30
CA LEU A 85 20.76 17.05 -12.90
C LEU A 85 20.04 17.63 -14.12
N SER A 86 18.76 17.33 -14.20
CA SER A 86 17.88 17.74 -15.31
C SER A 86 16.75 18.68 -14.89
N CYS A 87 16.49 18.80 -13.60
CA CYS A 87 15.39 19.60 -13.07
C CYS A 87 15.85 20.95 -12.52
N PRO A 88 15.11 22.05 -12.75
CA PRO A 88 15.38 23.35 -12.16
C PRO A 88 14.85 23.37 -10.72
N ALA A 89 15.50 22.64 -9.82
CA ALA A 89 15.15 22.62 -8.41
C ALA A 89 16.34 23.12 -7.57
N PRO A 90 16.16 24.14 -6.71
CA PRO A 90 17.26 24.89 -6.12
C PRO A 90 17.91 24.19 -4.92
N ARG A 91 17.22 23.23 -4.31
CA ARG A 91 17.70 22.55 -3.11
C ARG A 91 18.50 21.30 -3.50
N ARG A 92 19.37 20.88 -2.58
CA ARG A 92 20.01 19.56 -2.55
C ARG A 92 19.86 19.01 -1.14
N ALA A 93 20.17 17.73 -0.94
CA ALA A 93 20.24 17.20 0.41
C ALA A 93 21.22 18.06 1.24
N THR A 94 20.75 18.61 2.35
CA THR A 94 21.54 19.56 3.17
C THR A 94 22.19 18.89 4.37
N LYS A 95 21.72 17.69 4.72
CA LYS A 95 22.16 16.88 5.85
C LYS A 95 22.40 15.46 5.38
N ALA A 96 23.43 14.82 5.92
CA ALA A 96 23.64 13.40 5.71
C ALA A 96 22.44 12.62 6.26
N GLY A 97 21.92 11.67 5.48
CA GLY A 97 20.77 10.85 5.88
C GLY A 97 19.39 11.45 5.59
N GLU A 98 19.29 12.52 4.79
CA GLU A 98 17.98 12.90 4.21
C GLU A 98 17.52 11.81 3.23
N THR A 99 16.52 11.03 3.64
CA THR A 99 16.09 9.80 2.95
C THR A 99 14.70 9.94 2.36
N VAL A 100 14.54 9.55 1.09
CA VAL A 100 13.25 9.48 0.42
C VAL A 100 12.80 8.02 0.33
N TYR A 101 11.58 7.74 0.78
CA TYR A 101 10.94 6.43 0.71
C TYR A 101 9.86 6.50 -0.37
N ILE A 102 10.15 5.98 -1.56
CA ILE A 102 9.16 5.88 -2.62
C ILE A 102 8.27 4.67 -2.35
N THR A 103 6.96 4.90 -2.35
CA THR A 103 5.95 3.88 -2.07
C THR A 103 4.87 3.89 -3.15
N LEU A 104 4.47 2.71 -3.62
CA LEU A 104 3.42 2.54 -4.62
C LEU A 104 2.30 1.66 -4.07
N ASP A 105 1.10 2.22 -3.99
CA ASP A 105 -0.11 1.53 -3.53
C ASP A 105 -0.81 0.81 -4.69
N ASP A 106 -1.78 -0.03 -4.35
CA ASP A 106 -2.67 -0.74 -5.29
C ASP A 106 -2.00 -1.78 -6.21
N GLY A 107 -0.88 -2.32 -5.75
CA GLY A 107 -0.19 -3.41 -6.43
C GLY A 107 -0.89 -4.79 -6.28
N PRO A 108 -0.48 -5.81 -7.08
CA PRO A 108 0.35 -5.66 -8.26
C PRO A 108 -0.58 -5.39 -9.44
N SER A 109 -0.48 -4.22 -10.07
CA SER A 109 -1.27 -3.97 -11.27
C SER A 109 -0.60 -4.67 -12.46
N MET A 110 -1.28 -5.65 -13.05
CA MET A 110 -0.78 -6.43 -14.19
C MET A 110 -0.53 -5.57 -15.44
N ARG A 111 -1.13 -4.37 -15.51
CA ARG A 111 -0.93 -3.43 -16.62
C ARG A 111 0.38 -2.66 -16.51
N SER A 112 0.86 -2.40 -15.29
CA SER A 112 1.94 -1.45 -14.99
C SER A 112 3.17 -2.09 -14.37
N ARG A 113 3.02 -3.08 -13.48
CA ARG A 113 4.12 -3.66 -12.70
C ARG A 113 5.30 -4.09 -13.57
N LYS A 114 5.05 -4.69 -14.74
CA LYS A 114 6.10 -5.09 -15.69
C LYS A 114 6.97 -3.90 -16.13
N PHE A 115 6.37 -2.74 -16.44
CA PHE A 115 7.10 -1.57 -16.91
C PHE A 115 7.89 -0.93 -15.77
N LEU A 116 7.31 -0.89 -14.57
CA LEU A 116 8.01 -0.45 -13.36
C LEU A 116 9.27 -1.28 -13.10
N LEU A 117 9.14 -2.60 -13.05
CA LEU A 117 10.28 -3.49 -12.79
C LEU A 117 11.33 -3.40 -13.90
N GLN A 118 10.92 -3.26 -15.15
CA GLN A 118 11.84 -3.03 -16.27
C GLN A 118 12.62 -1.71 -16.17
N ALA A 119 11.98 -0.64 -15.68
CA ALA A 119 12.63 0.65 -15.48
C ALA A 119 13.55 0.63 -14.24
N LEU A 120 13.07 0.06 -13.13
CA LEU A 120 13.81 -0.02 -11.87
C LEU A 120 15.01 -0.97 -11.93
N ALA A 121 14.96 -2.02 -12.77
CA ALA A 121 16.11 -2.91 -13.00
C ALA A 121 17.35 -2.19 -13.58
N GLN A 122 17.20 -0.96 -14.07
CA GLN A 122 18.29 -0.15 -14.61
C GLN A 122 19.02 0.67 -13.54
N ILE A 123 18.55 0.64 -12.29
CA ILE A 123 19.12 1.34 -11.14
C ILE A 123 19.24 0.37 -9.94
N GLN A 124 19.95 0.76 -8.89
CA GLN A 124 20.17 -0.11 -7.72
C GLN A 124 19.17 0.16 -6.60
N GLU A 125 18.49 1.29 -6.65
CA GLU A 125 17.55 1.77 -5.65
C GLU A 125 16.31 0.88 -5.57
N ARG A 126 15.82 0.71 -4.35
CA ARG A 126 14.65 -0.11 -4.04
C ARG A 126 13.51 0.79 -3.57
N ILE A 127 12.27 0.35 -3.80
CA ILE A 127 11.06 1.06 -3.41
C ILE A 127 10.11 0.07 -2.72
N THR A 128 9.07 0.60 -2.07
CA THR A 128 8.07 -0.21 -1.38
C THR A 128 6.79 -0.29 -2.20
N PHE A 129 6.22 -1.48 -2.33
CA PHE A 129 4.91 -1.71 -2.92
C PHE A 129 3.93 -2.14 -1.84
N TYR A 130 2.82 -1.43 -1.74
CA TYR A 130 1.67 -1.79 -0.93
C TYR A 130 0.69 -2.57 -1.80
N GLU A 131 0.55 -3.86 -1.48
CA GLU A 131 -0.11 -4.86 -2.31
C GLU A 131 -1.56 -5.08 -1.84
N SER A 132 -2.50 -4.93 -2.77
CA SER A 132 -3.93 -5.13 -2.58
C SER A 132 -4.37 -6.46 -3.22
N SER A 133 -4.97 -7.36 -2.44
CA SER A 133 -5.28 -8.71 -2.94
C SER A 133 -6.40 -8.77 -3.98
N TYR A 134 -7.17 -7.70 -4.15
CA TYR A 134 -8.17 -7.62 -5.22
C TYR A 134 -7.56 -7.73 -6.63
N ASN A 135 -6.24 -7.54 -6.76
CA ASN A 135 -5.50 -7.69 -8.01
C ASN A 135 -5.04 -9.13 -8.28
N ILE A 136 -5.19 -10.06 -7.32
CA ILE A 136 -4.76 -11.46 -7.49
C ILE A 136 -5.50 -12.12 -8.64
N CYS A 137 -6.79 -11.83 -8.74
CA CYS A 137 -7.69 -12.44 -9.72
C CYS A 137 -8.02 -11.45 -10.84
N PRO A 138 -8.03 -11.91 -12.11
CA PRO A 138 -8.53 -11.11 -13.22
C PRO A 138 -9.99 -10.71 -12.98
N GLN A 139 -10.26 -9.41 -12.92
CA GLN A 139 -11.61 -8.90 -12.63
C GLN A 139 -12.53 -9.05 -13.85
N VAL A 140 -13.61 -9.83 -13.70
CA VAL A 140 -14.72 -9.88 -14.66
C VAL A 140 -16.00 -9.43 -13.95
N GLY A 141 -16.37 -8.16 -14.09
CA GLY A 141 -17.68 -7.64 -13.66
C GLY A 141 -17.82 -7.23 -12.18
N GLY A 142 -16.74 -7.15 -11.41
CA GLY A 142 -16.73 -6.71 -10.01
C GLY A 142 -15.41 -7.04 -9.30
N LEU A 143 -15.31 -6.73 -7.99
CA LEU A 143 -14.23 -7.21 -7.12
C LEU A 143 -14.47 -8.70 -6.81
N THR A 144 -14.30 -9.56 -7.82
CA THR A 144 -14.27 -11.00 -7.57
C THR A 144 -12.92 -11.31 -6.95
N LEU A 145 -12.89 -11.43 -5.61
CA LEU A 145 -11.68 -11.73 -4.85
C LEU A 145 -11.27 -13.21 -4.94
N ASP A 146 -11.93 -14.02 -5.77
CA ASP A 146 -11.62 -15.44 -5.92
C ASP A 146 -11.64 -15.88 -7.38
N CYS A 147 -10.73 -16.78 -7.71
CA CYS A 147 -10.51 -17.31 -9.04
C CYS A 147 -9.70 -18.60 -8.96
N ASP A 148 -9.75 -19.37 -10.05
CA ASP A 148 -8.98 -20.60 -10.18
C ASP A 148 -7.47 -20.34 -10.02
N ASP A 149 -6.75 -21.30 -9.45
CA ASP A 149 -5.32 -21.17 -9.16
C ASP A 149 -4.47 -20.84 -10.41
N SER A 150 -4.88 -21.31 -11.60
CA SER A 150 -4.20 -20.99 -12.87
C SER A 150 -4.25 -19.51 -13.22
N ALA A 151 -5.31 -18.80 -12.82
CA ALA A 151 -5.49 -17.37 -13.07
C ALA A 151 -4.57 -16.49 -12.21
N LYS A 152 -3.96 -17.07 -11.16
CA LYS A 152 -3.08 -16.37 -10.22
C LYS A 152 -1.62 -16.30 -10.70
N THR A 153 -1.28 -17.04 -11.77
CA THR A 153 0.09 -17.16 -12.30
C THR A 153 0.75 -15.80 -12.54
N ALA A 154 0.07 -14.88 -13.23
CA ALA A 154 0.63 -13.56 -13.55
C ALA A 154 0.96 -12.73 -12.30
N THR A 155 0.12 -12.83 -11.26
CA THR A 155 0.33 -12.17 -9.97
C THR A 155 1.52 -12.78 -9.23
N ILE A 156 1.64 -14.11 -9.23
CA ILE A 156 2.81 -14.81 -8.65
C ILE A 156 4.11 -14.36 -9.36
N GLU A 157 4.11 -14.31 -10.69
CA GLU A 157 5.27 -13.82 -11.46
C GLU A 157 5.63 -12.38 -11.12
N ALA A 158 4.64 -11.50 -11.05
CA ALA A 158 4.83 -10.09 -10.72
C ALA A 158 5.44 -9.90 -9.33
N TRP A 159 4.94 -10.60 -8.31
CA TRP A 159 5.51 -10.56 -6.97
C TRP A 159 6.90 -11.18 -6.93
N ALA A 160 7.11 -12.33 -7.57
CA ALA A 160 8.43 -12.96 -7.63
C ALA A 160 9.49 -12.03 -8.20
N TRP A 161 9.19 -11.34 -9.30
CA TRP A 161 10.13 -10.37 -9.88
C TRP A 161 10.31 -9.12 -9.03
N THR A 162 9.27 -8.69 -8.33
CA THR A 162 9.38 -7.58 -7.37
C THR A 162 10.35 -7.94 -6.25
N ILE A 163 10.25 -9.17 -5.72
CA ILE A 163 11.10 -9.71 -4.65
C ILE A 163 12.54 -9.91 -5.16
N LYS A 164 12.74 -10.54 -6.32
CA LYS A 164 14.07 -10.71 -6.94
C LYS A 164 14.71 -9.36 -7.28
N GLY A 165 13.90 -8.35 -7.61
CA GLY A 165 14.31 -6.96 -7.76
C GLY A 165 14.69 -6.26 -6.44
N GLY A 166 14.62 -6.95 -5.30
CA GLY A 166 14.97 -6.40 -3.99
C GLY A 166 14.00 -5.35 -3.45
N HIS A 167 12.83 -5.21 -4.06
CA HIS A 167 11.81 -4.25 -3.61
C HIS A 167 11.02 -4.81 -2.43
N MET A 168 10.52 -3.92 -1.58
CA MET A 168 9.73 -4.30 -0.42
C MET A 168 8.27 -4.51 -0.81
N LEU A 169 7.63 -5.54 -0.27
CA LEU A 169 6.19 -5.74 -0.29
C LEU A 169 5.60 -5.49 1.09
N ALA A 170 4.44 -4.85 1.15
CA ALA A 170 3.69 -4.58 2.37
C ALA A 170 2.18 -4.68 2.10
N ALA A 171 1.39 -4.87 3.15
CA ALA A 171 -0.04 -5.11 2.99
C ALA A 171 -0.83 -3.83 2.72
N HIS A 172 -1.75 -3.89 1.75
CA HIS A 172 -2.69 -2.82 1.42
C HIS A 172 -4.14 -3.31 1.35
N SER A 173 -4.47 -4.30 2.17
CA SER A 173 -5.79 -4.92 2.30
C SER A 173 -6.19 -5.92 1.22
N ASP A 174 -7.32 -6.57 1.45
CA ASP A 174 -7.90 -7.52 0.52
C ASP A 174 -8.68 -6.76 -0.57
N SER A 175 -9.56 -5.85 -0.14
CA SER A 175 -10.56 -5.24 -1.01
C SER A 175 -10.39 -3.74 -1.27
N HIS A 176 -9.35 -3.14 -0.70
CA HIS A 176 -9.13 -1.68 -0.67
C HIS A 176 -10.24 -0.89 0.05
N MET A 177 -11.14 -1.57 0.78
CA MET A 177 -12.29 -0.95 1.45
C MET A 177 -13.17 -0.09 0.53
N TYR A 178 -13.10 -0.33 -0.78
CA TYR A 178 -13.76 0.53 -1.77
C TYR A 178 -15.28 0.33 -1.73
N ASP A 179 -16.05 1.41 -1.67
CA ASP A 179 -17.51 1.40 -1.87
C ASP A 179 -17.86 1.90 -3.28
N PRO A 180 -18.37 1.02 -4.18
CA PRO A 180 -18.71 1.40 -5.55
C PRO A 180 -19.88 2.40 -5.64
N SER A 181 -20.68 2.58 -4.58
CA SER A 181 -21.79 3.53 -4.59
C SER A 181 -21.36 4.97 -4.35
N THR A 182 -20.24 5.17 -3.65
CA THR A 182 -19.68 6.50 -3.37
C THR A 182 -18.42 6.79 -4.18
N GLY A 183 -17.71 5.75 -4.64
CA GLY A 183 -16.42 5.88 -5.32
C GLY A 183 -15.25 6.14 -4.37
N PHE A 184 -15.45 5.99 -3.06
CA PHE A 184 -14.45 6.23 -2.02
C PHE A 184 -14.21 4.98 -1.17
N CYS A 185 -13.11 4.96 -0.42
CA CYS A 185 -12.97 4.00 0.68
C CYS A 185 -14.04 4.28 1.73
N ASP A 186 -14.74 3.24 2.19
CA ASP A 186 -15.72 3.31 3.29
C ASP A 186 -15.51 2.11 4.20
N TYR A 187 -14.86 2.35 5.33
CA TYR A 187 -14.54 1.34 6.32
C TYR A 187 -15.76 0.94 7.14
N GLY A 188 -16.72 1.86 7.35
CA GLY A 188 -17.93 1.58 8.11
C GLY A 188 -18.90 0.66 7.36
N LYS A 189 -18.98 0.83 6.04
CA LYS A 189 -19.89 0.07 5.18
C LYS A 189 -19.23 -1.15 4.56
N MET A 190 -18.04 -0.96 3.96
CA MET A 190 -17.37 -1.90 3.04
C MET A 190 -18.29 -2.36 1.88
N SER A 191 -17.75 -2.57 0.68
CA SER A 191 -18.57 -3.01 -0.45
C SER A 191 -19.18 -4.39 -0.20
N THR A 192 -20.50 -4.52 -0.40
CA THR A 192 -21.19 -5.82 -0.40
C THR A 192 -20.77 -6.71 -1.58
N ARG A 193 -20.08 -6.16 -2.59
CA ARG A 193 -19.47 -6.93 -3.68
C ARG A 193 -18.17 -7.61 -3.26
N ASN A 194 -17.62 -7.29 -2.09
CA ASN A 194 -16.46 -7.98 -1.51
C ASN A 194 -16.95 -9.33 -0.98
N ASN A 195 -17.20 -10.27 -1.87
CA ASN A 195 -17.51 -11.64 -1.47
C ASN A 195 -16.25 -12.24 -0.87
N VAL A 196 -16.22 -12.36 0.46
CA VAL A 196 -15.13 -13.01 1.19
C VAL A 196 -15.36 -14.51 1.13
N PRO A 197 -14.51 -15.28 0.44
CA PRO A 197 -14.64 -16.73 0.39
C PRO A 197 -14.67 -17.33 1.80
N PRO A 198 -15.46 -18.39 2.04
CA PRO A 198 -15.65 -18.97 3.38
C PRO A 198 -14.33 -19.30 4.10
N GLN A 199 -13.31 -19.75 3.37
CA GLN A 199 -11.99 -20.06 3.93
C GLN A 199 -11.30 -18.84 4.58
N TYR A 200 -11.58 -17.63 4.09
CA TYR A 200 -11.01 -16.39 4.63
C TYR A 200 -11.93 -15.70 5.64
N ALA A 201 -13.22 -16.04 5.65
CA ALA A 201 -14.19 -15.51 6.60
C ALA A 201 -13.87 -15.90 8.06
N ALA A 202 -13.12 -17.00 8.27
CA ALA A 202 -12.61 -17.39 9.58
C ALA A 202 -11.70 -16.33 10.23
N CYS A 203 -11.06 -15.46 9.43
CA CYS A 203 -10.28 -14.33 9.91
C CYS A 203 -11.12 -13.08 10.22
N GLY A 204 -12.43 -13.20 10.10
CA GLY A 204 -13.43 -12.14 10.28
C GLY A 204 -13.72 -11.38 8.98
N THR A 205 -14.76 -10.56 9.03
CA THR A 205 -15.26 -9.73 7.91
C THR A 205 -15.12 -8.23 8.16
N SER A 206 -14.53 -7.84 9.30
CA SER A 206 -14.28 -6.44 9.66
C SER A 206 -13.22 -5.79 8.76
N PRO A 207 -13.08 -4.44 8.78
CA PRO A 207 -11.98 -3.76 8.11
C PRO A 207 -10.60 -4.19 8.65
N VAL A 208 -10.44 -4.44 9.96
CA VAL A 208 -9.19 -5.00 10.51
C VAL A 208 -8.89 -6.35 9.86
N SER A 209 -9.92 -7.18 9.74
CA SER A 209 -9.81 -8.49 9.11
C SER A 209 -9.50 -8.40 7.61
N ASP A 210 -9.96 -7.37 6.90
CA ASP A 210 -9.67 -7.19 5.47
C ASP A 210 -8.18 -6.94 5.22
N ILE A 211 -7.55 -6.16 6.09
CA ILE A 211 -6.09 -5.95 6.07
C ILE A 211 -5.35 -7.30 6.25
N VAL A 212 -5.79 -8.09 7.23
CA VAL A 212 -5.24 -9.42 7.53
C VAL A 212 -5.47 -10.43 6.41
N ARG A 213 -6.66 -10.43 5.81
CA ARG A 213 -6.98 -11.29 4.66
C ARG A 213 -6.08 -10.97 3.46
N GLY A 214 -5.72 -9.70 3.26
CA GLY A 214 -4.77 -9.31 2.23
C GLY A 214 -3.42 -10.03 2.37
N ALA A 215 -2.84 -10.03 3.57
CA ALA A 215 -1.58 -10.74 3.83
C ALA A 215 -1.73 -12.28 3.73
N LEU A 216 -2.85 -12.83 4.21
CA LEU A 216 -3.14 -14.26 4.09
C LEU A 216 -3.24 -14.70 2.62
N ARG A 217 -3.90 -13.91 1.77
CA ARG A 217 -4.06 -14.20 0.36
C ARG A 217 -2.76 -14.13 -0.41
N PHE A 218 -1.88 -13.18 -0.08
CA PHE A 218 -0.52 -13.17 -0.59
C PHE A 218 0.19 -14.48 -0.25
N GLN A 219 0.20 -14.88 1.02
CA GLN A 219 0.85 -16.11 1.48
C GLN A 219 0.31 -17.35 0.77
N GLU A 220 -1.01 -17.50 0.70
CA GLU A 220 -1.64 -18.66 0.06
C GLU A 220 -1.42 -18.70 -1.45
N THR A 221 -1.39 -17.55 -2.10
CA THR A 221 -1.15 -17.45 -3.54
C THR A 221 0.31 -17.81 -3.86
N MET A 222 1.26 -17.30 -3.07
CA MET A 222 2.68 -17.66 -3.21
C MET A 222 2.94 -19.14 -2.88
N ALA A 223 2.12 -19.78 -2.03
CA ALA A 223 2.22 -21.21 -1.78
C ALA A 223 1.88 -22.09 -3.01
N LEU A 224 1.28 -21.52 -4.07
CA LEU A 224 1.05 -22.19 -5.36
C LEU A 224 2.29 -22.23 -6.25
N ALA A 225 3.35 -21.49 -5.91
CA ALA A 225 4.63 -21.54 -6.61
C ALA A 225 5.50 -22.71 -6.15
N ASP A 226 6.19 -23.35 -7.09
CA ASP A 226 7.25 -24.31 -6.77
C ASP A 226 8.44 -23.60 -6.09
N ASP A 227 9.18 -24.33 -5.26
CA ASP A 227 10.39 -23.80 -4.63
C ASP A 227 11.47 -23.45 -5.68
N ALA A 228 11.44 -24.08 -6.86
CA ALA A 228 12.28 -23.74 -8.01
C ALA A 228 12.14 -22.28 -8.50
N LEU A 229 11.11 -21.55 -8.04
CA LEU A 229 10.98 -20.10 -8.23
C LEU A 229 12.17 -19.33 -7.62
N TRP A 230 12.75 -19.85 -6.53
CA TRP A 230 13.82 -19.24 -5.75
C TRP A 230 15.10 -20.07 -5.94
N GLU A 231 15.93 -19.66 -6.89
CA GLU A 231 17.06 -20.44 -7.37
C GLU A 231 18.25 -20.42 -6.41
N THR A 232 18.29 -19.42 -5.52
CA THR A 232 19.39 -19.19 -4.58
C THR A 232 18.89 -19.04 -3.14
N THR A 233 19.78 -19.27 -2.18
CA THR A 233 19.50 -19.04 -0.75
C THR A 233 19.15 -17.58 -0.47
N GLU A 234 19.79 -16.65 -1.19
CA GLU A 234 19.55 -15.22 -1.08
C GLU A 234 18.15 -14.85 -1.59
N GLU A 235 17.72 -15.42 -2.71
CA GLU A 235 16.35 -15.25 -3.23
C GLU A 235 15.31 -15.82 -2.27
N ARG A 236 15.57 -17.00 -1.68
CA ARG A 236 14.68 -17.60 -0.68
C ARG A 236 14.59 -16.72 0.58
N ALA A 237 15.71 -16.22 1.08
CA ALA A 237 15.73 -15.31 2.22
C ALA A 237 15.00 -13.99 1.91
N ALA A 238 15.10 -13.47 0.68
CA ALA A 238 14.35 -12.30 0.24
C ALA A 238 12.84 -12.57 0.22
N PHE A 239 12.41 -13.75 -0.23
CA PHE A 239 11.01 -14.17 -0.17
C PHE A 239 10.51 -14.29 1.28
N ASP A 240 11.24 -14.99 2.15
CA ASP A 240 10.88 -15.16 3.55
C ASP A 240 10.78 -13.80 4.26
N LYS A 241 11.69 -12.86 3.94
CA LYS A 241 11.62 -11.47 4.40
C LYS A 241 10.35 -10.76 3.92
N GLN A 242 9.96 -10.87 2.65
CA GLN A 242 8.73 -10.23 2.17
C GLN A 242 7.48 -10.88 2.74
N LEU A 243 7.47 -12.20 2.95
CA LEU A 243 6.39 -12.86 3.67
C LEU A 243 6.24 -12.29 5.09
N HIS A 244 7.35 -12.10 5.81
CA HIS A 244 7.33 -11.42 7.11
C HIS A 244 6.82 -9.97 6.97
N ASN A 245 7.31 -9.21 5.98
CA ASN A 245 6.90 -7.81 5.80
C ASN A 245 5.40 -7.65 5.54
N MET A 246 4.77 -8.54 4.76
CA MET A 246 3.32 -8.55 4.54
C MET A 246 2.53 -8.74 5.84
N TRP A 247 3.13 -9.37 6.85
CA TRP A 247 2.58 -9.58 8.19
C TRP A 247 3.09 -8.61 9.25
N THR A 248 3.79 -7.55 8.86
CA THR A 248 4.39 -6.57 9.79
C THR A 248 4.13 -5.13 9.38
N TYR A 249 4.12 -4.83 8.08
CA TYR A 249 3.95 -3.50 7.54
C TYR A 249 2.68 -3.38 6.72
N ALA A 250 1.95 -2.30 6.93
CA ALA A 250 0.78 -1.97 6.14
C ALA A 250 0.65 -0.48 5.87
N ARG A 251 -0.15 -0.17 4.87
CA ARG A 251 -0.78 1.12 4.71
C ARG A 251 -2.26 0.88 4.57
N LEU A 252 -3.06 1.68 5.28
CA LEU A 252 -4.51 1.59 5.20
C LEU A 252 -4.96 2.31 3.91
N PRO A 253 -5.79 1.67 3.07
CA PRO A 253 -6.47 2.32 1.95
C PRO A 253 -7.03 3.70 2.31
N CYS A 254 -6.77 4.69 1.45
CA CYS A 254 -7.24 6.07 1.59
C CYS A 254 -6.92 6.75 2.95
N SER A 255 -5.91 6.30 3.70
CA SER A 255 -5.71 6.72 5.09
C SER A 255 -4.26 7.09 5.39
N ASN A 256 -3.99 8.37 5.64
CA ASN A 256 -2.67 8.85 6.06
C ASN A 256 -2.53 8.72 7.59
N VAL A 257 -2.48 7.46 8.06
CA VAL A 257 -2.42 7.10 9.49
C VAL A 257 -1.14 6.33 9.80
N TRP A 258 -0.42 6.84 10.79
CA TRP A 258 0.87 6.34 11.23
C TRP A 258 0.74 5.67 12.60
N ARG A 259 1.23 4.44 12.68
CA ARG A 259 1.42 3.68 13.92
C ARG A 259 2.74 2.94 13.78
N MET A 260 3.81 3.52 14.34
CA MET A 260 5.17 3.01 14.16
C MET A 260 5.72 2.46 15.47
N ASN A 261 6.69 1.56 15.35
CA ASN A 261 7.49 1.12 16.48
C ASN A 261 8.19 2.33 17.13
N GLY A 262 8.43 2.27 18.44
CA GLY A 262 8.94 3.42 19.21
C GLY A 262 7.86 4.40 19.68
N GLY A 263 6.58 4.15 19.33
CA GLY A 263 5.43 4.89 19.86
C GLY A 263 5.01 6.09 19.02
N TYR A 264 5.63 6.32 17.86
CA TYR A 264 5.21 7.37 16.95
C TYR A 264 3.81 7.09 16.40
N LYS A 265 2.89 8.03 16.64
CA LYS A 265 1.51 8.01 16.14
C LYS A 265 1.16 9.36 15.53
N ALA A 266 0.58 9.34 14.34
CA ALA A 266 0.06 10.54 13.69
C ALA A 266 -1.11 10.16 12.77
N ASP A 267 -1.97 11.12 12.52
CA ASP A 267 -3.03 11.02 11.52
C ASP A 267 -3.26 12.41 10.91
N SER A 268 -3.45 12.45 9.60
CA SER A 268 -3.54 13.70 8.86
C SER A 268 -4.18 13.47 7.49
N GLY A 269 -4.22 14.51 6.64
CA GLY A 269 -4.65 14.38 5.25
C GLY A 269 -6.11 13.99 5.07
N TRP A 270 -6.94 14.18 6.09
CA TRP A 270 -8.37 13.90 6.02
C TRP A 270 -9.04 14.94 5.12
N GLY A 271 -9.57 14.50 3.97
CA GLY A 271 -10.40 15.36 3.12
C GLY A 271 -11.59 15.94 3.89
N HIS A 272 -12.03 17.14 3.49
CA HIS A 272 -13.16 17.83 4.11
C HIS A 272 -14.45 16.99 4.09
N GLU A 273 -14.58 16.14 3.08
CA GLU A 273 -15.70 15.25 2.82
C GLU A 273 -15.68 13.97 3.66
N THR A 274 -14.56 13.60 4.29
CA THR A 274 -14.50 12.39 5.11
C THR A 274 -15.26 12.62 6.44
N PRO A 275 -16.35 11.87 6.74
CA PRO A 275 -17.10 12.06 7.98
C PRO A 275 -16.29 11.70 9.23
N ALA A 276 -16.57 12.34 10.37
CA ALA A 276 -15.84 12.08 11.63
C ALA A 276 -15.90 10.61 12.07
N ALA A 277 -17.04 9.94 11.86
CA ALA A 277 -17.20 8.52 12.15
C ALA A 277 -16.28 7.64 11.27
N GLU A 278 -16.14 7.98 9.99
CA GLU A 278 -15.24 7.26 9.08
C GLU A 278 -13.77 7.48 9.45
N LYS A 279 -13.39 8.71 9.82
CA LYS A 279 -12.04 9.00 10.35
C LYS A 279 -11.74 8.15 11.59
N ALA A 280 -12.67 8.12 12.55
CA ALA A 280 -12.53 7.33 13.77
C ALA A 280 -12.41 5.83 13.48
N THR A 281 -13.17 5.31 12.52
CA THR A 281 -13.08 3.90 12.10
C THR A 281 -11.70 3.59 11.50
N ARG A 282 -11.21 4.41 10.56
CA ARG A 282 -9.88 4.23 9.93
C ARG A 282 -8.75 4.27 10.96
N ILE A 283 -8.80 5.22 11.88
CA ILE A 283 -7.86 5.34 13.00
C ILE A 283 -7.94 4.09 13.90
N GLY A 284 -9.15 3.67 14.26
CA GLY A 284 -9.39 2.49 15.09
C GLY A 284 -8.86 1.20 14.47
N VAL A 285 -8.91 1.08 13.14
CA VAL A 285 -8.30 -0.05 12.42
C VAL A 285 -6.79 -0.05 12.54
N ALA A 286 -6.15 1.10 12.37
CA ALA A 286 -4.70 1.22 12.56
C ALA A 286 -4.29 0.89 14.01
N ASP A 287 -5.05 1.37 14.99
CA ASP A 287 -4.81 1.06 16.40
C ASP A 287 -5.01 -0.44 16.72
N ALA A 288 -6.04 -1.09 16.15
CA ALA A 288 -6.27 -2.53 16.33
C ALA A 288 -5.17 -3.39 15.69
N LEU A 289 -4.68 -3.00 14.51
CA LEU A 289 -3.54 -3.63 13.84
C LEU A 289 -2.26 -3.48 14.67
N PHE A 290 -2.01 -2.29 15.21
CA PHE A 290 -0.86 -2.01 16.06
C PHE A 290 -0.96 -2.70 17.43
N ALA A 291 -2.15 -2.95 17.96
CA ALA A 291 -2.33 -3.72 19.19
C ALA A 291 -1.95 -5.21 19.04
N GLY A 292 -1.84 -5.73 17.80
CA GLY A 292 -1.40 -7.09 17.55
C GLY A 292 -2.41 -8.18 17.94
N THR A 293 -3.67 -7.82 18.18
CA THR A 293 -4.70 -8.73 18.72
C THR A 293 -5.38 -9.62 17.67
N ASN A 294 -4.92 -9.61 16.42
CA ASN A 294 -5.51 -10.42 15.35
C ASN A 294 -5.03 -11.88 15.42
N THR A 295 -5.97 -12.82 15.46
CA THR A 295 -5.71 -14.25 15.64
C THR A 295 -5.34 -15.00 14.36
N CYS A 296 -5.45 -14.38 13.18
CA CYS A 296 -5.11 -15.00 11.89
C CYS A 296 -3.69 -14.76 11.42
N LYS A 297 -2.84 -14.11 12.23
CA LYS A 297 -1.42 -14.04 11.94
C LYS A 297 -0.77 -15.42 12.00
N PRO A 298 0.35 -15.64 11.30
CA PRO A 298 1.19 -16.81 11.53
C PRO A 298 1.57 -16.93 13.01
N GLU A 299 1.67 -18.15 13.54
CA GLU A 299 1.92 -18.42 14.96
C GLU A 299 3.13 -17.64 15.49
N ALA A 300 4.22 -17.58 14.72
CA ALA A 300 5.44 -16.86 15.08
C ALA A 300 5.27 -15.32 15.20
N LEU A 301 4.17 -14.77 14.66
CA LEU A 301 3.87 -13.33 14.62
C LEU A 301 2.63 -12.97 15.44
N GLN A 302 2.04 -13.92 16.16
CA GLN A 302 0.93 -13.67 17.07
C GLN A 302 1.34 -12.67 18.16
N GLY A 303 0.46 -11.72 18.46
CA GLY A 303 0.71 -10.66 19.44
C GLY A 303 1.70 -9.58 18.99
N GLN A 304 2.39 -9.73 17.86
CA GLN A 304 3.26 -8.68 17.33
C GLN A 304 2.42 -7.55 16.70
N PRO A 305 2.83 -6.28 16.80
CA PRO A 305 2.12 -5.17 16.17
C PRO A 305 2.23 -5.23 14.64
N TRP A 306 1.26 -4.66 13.92
CA TRP A 306 1.49 -4.16 12.57
C TRP A 306 1.82 -2.69 12.62
N VAL A 307 2.88 -2.31 11.91
CA VAL A 307 3.24 -0.93 11.67
C VAL A 307 2.40 -0.40 10.50
N THR A 308 1.72 0.72 10.71
CA THR A 308 1.00 1.42 9.64
C THR A 308 1.74 2.69 9.25
N THR A 309 1.98 2.89 7.96
CA THR A 309 2.73 4.06 7.46
C THR A 309 1.88 4.88 6.51
N GLY A 310 1.76 6.18 6.76
CA GLY A 310 1.13 7.14 5.86
C GLY A 310 2.09 7.66 4.79
N TRP A 311 1.91 8.91 4.38
CA TRP A 311 2.78 9.61 3.43
C TRP A 311 2.94 11.09 3.77
N ASP A 312 3.98 11.72 3.23
CA ASP A 312 4.21 13.16 3.34
C ASP A 312 3.74 13.90 2.10
N VAL A 313 4.01 13.33 0.93
CA VAL A 313 3.66 13.90 -0.37
C VAL A 313 3.07 12.82 -1.25
N GLU A 314 2.14 13.22 -2.11
CA GLU A 314 1.47 12.32 -3.05
C GLU A 314 1.81 12.71 -4.48
N TRP A 315 2.14 11.70 -5.28
CA TRP A 315 2.43 11.82 -6.69
C TRP A 315 1.26 11.27 -7.51
N SER A 316 0.24 12.12 -7.65
CA SER A 316 -0.99 11.84 -8.39
C SER A 316 -1.14 12.75 -9.60
N TRP A 317 -1.62 12.20 -10.72
CA TRP A 317 -2.03 12.98 -11.89
C TRP A 317 -3.20 12.30 -12.59
N LYS A 318 -4.17 13.08 -13.09
CA LYS A 318 -5.29 12.55 -13.89
C LYS A 318 -4.86 12.19 -15.32
N GLU A 319 -3.97 12.99 -15.88
CA GLU A 319 -3.40 12.81 -17.20
C GLU A 319 -1.93 13.27 -17.16
N LEU A 320 -1.03 12.45 -17.73
CA LEU A 320 0.37 12.82 -17.86
C LEU A 320 0.60 13.50 -19.20
N LYS A 321 0.75 14.82 -19.19
CA LYS A 321 0.96 15.62 -20.40
C LYS A 321 2.43 15.70 -20.80
N ASP A 322 3.30 15.94 -19.83
CA ASP A 322 4.74 16.06 -20.02
C ASP A 322 5.47 15.30 -18.89
N PRO A 323 6.06 14.13 -19.19
CA PRO A 323 6.79 13.34 -18.22
C PRO A 323 7.98 14.08 -17.59
N GLN A 324 8.70 14.92 -18.34
CA GLN A 324 9.86 15.63 -17.82
C GLN A 324 9.43 16.75 -16.88
N ALA A 325 8.40 17.52 -17.25
CA ALA A 325 7.85 18.56 -16.37
C ALA A 325 7.28 17.95 -15.09
N GLU A 326 6.55 16.83 -15.19
CA GLU A 326 5.96 16.16 -14.03
C GLU A 326 7.01 15.55 -13.10
N LYS A 327 8.07 14.94 -13.65
CA LYS A 327 9.25 14.52 -12.88
C LYS A 327 9.82 15.69 -12.09
N CYS A 328 10.07 16.82 -12.75
CA CYS A 328 10.68 17.98 -12.11
C CYS A 328 9.76 18.66 -11.08
N ARG A 329 8.44 18.66 -11.32
CA ARG A 329 7.46 19.07 -10.32
C ARG A 329 7.59 18.21 -9.07
N MET A 330 7.66 16.89 -9.21
CA MET A 330 7.75 15.99 -8.07
C MET A 330 9.07 16.13 -7.30
N VAL A 331 10.19 16.35 -7.99
CA VAL A 331 11.47 16.70 -7.34
C VAL A 331 11.30 17.91 -6.43
N GLN A 332 10.72 19.00 -6.95
CA GLN A 332 10.51 20.22 -6.18
C GLN A 332 9.58 20.00 -4.97
N VAL A 333 8.51 19.21 -5.14
CA VAL A 333 7.58 18.86 -4.05
C VAL A 333 8.32 18.13 -2.92
N ILE A 334 9.15 17.13 -3.25
CA ILE A 334 9.94 16.37 -2.26
C ILE A 334 10.94 17.28 -1.54
N GLU A 335 11.68 18.11 -2.28
CA GLU A 335 12.65 19.05 -1.71
C GLU A 335 11.99 20.08 -0.78
N ASN A 336 10.81 20.57 -1.15
CA ASN A 336 10.05 21.50 -0.34
C ASN A 336 9.56 20.85 0.95
N GLU A 337 9.22 19.57 0.94
CA GLU A 337 8.78 18.85 2.13
C GLU A 337 9.89 18.71 3.18
N PHE A 338 11.14 18.49 2.78
CA PHE A 338 12.28 18.57 3.70
C PHE A 338 12.50 19.97 4.29
N SER A 339 11.96 21.02 3.68
CA SER A 339 12.07 22.41 4.12
C SER A 339 10.81 22.91 4.83
N ARG A 340 9.76 22.07 4.92
CA ARG A 340 8.44 22.50 5.38
C ARG A 340 8.49 22.91 6.85
N LYS A 341 8.06 24.14 7.14
CA LYS A 341 7.92 24.63 8.52
C LYS A 341 6.80 23.88 9.23
N GLY A 342 6.99 23.59 10.51
CA GLY A 342 5.99 22.90 11.33
C GLY A 342 5.88 21.39 11.07
N ARG A 343 6.85 20.80 10.38
CA ARG A 343 6.95 19.36 10.21
C ARG A 343 7.26 18.69 11.55
N ASP A 344 6.76 17.47 11.72
CA ASP A 344 7.02 16.69 12.93
C ASP A 344 8.54 16.53 13.13
N PRO A 345 9.10 16.89 14.32
CA PRO A 345 10.52 16.78 14.60
C PRO A 345 11.12 15.40 14.33
N GLN A 346 10.36 14.33 14.57
CA GLN A 346 10.80 12.94 14.35
C GLN A 346 10.88 12.57 12.86
N ARG A 347 10.30 13.37 11.97
CA ARG A 347 10.25 13.11 10.52
C ARG A 347 10.97 14.15 9.68
N THR A 348 11.84 14.96 10.28
CA THR A 348 12.51 16.05 9.57
C THR A 348 13.55 15.59 8.53
N SER A 349 14.08 14.37 8.68
CA SER A 349 15.11 13.79 7.79
C SER A 349 14.59 12.74 6.82
N THR A 350 13.28 12.49 6.77
CA THR A 350 12.70 11.47 5.89
C THR A 350 11.61 12.10 5.03
N VAL A 351 11.30 11.60 3.84
CA VAL A 351 10.08 11.96 3.09
C VAL A 351 9.50 10.68 2.50
N VAL A 352 8.27 10.37 2.86
CA VAL A 352 7.52 9.23 2.29
C VAL A 352 6.65 9.73 1.14
N VAL A 353 6.91 9.22 -0.06
CA VAL A 353 6.18 9.57 -1.29
C VAL A 353 5.16 8.48 -1.58
N LEU A 354 3.89 8.84 -1.62
CA LEU A 354 2.82 7.99 -2.14
C LEU A 354 2.70 8.14 -3.65
N GLY A 355 2.66 7.02 -4.37
CA GLY A 355 2.15 6.93 -5.74
C GLY A 355 1.31 5.67 -5.88
N HIS A 356 0.83 5.38 -7.09
CA HIS A 356 -0.01 4.21 -7.34
C HIS A 356 0.56 3.38 -8.48
N ASP A 357 0.64 2.06 -8.30
CA ASP A 357 1.25 1.13 -9.25
C ASP A 357 0.64 1.29 -10.65
N TYR A 358 -0.69 1.39 -10.73
CA TYR A 358 -1.45 1.46 -11.98
C TYR A 358 -1.18 2.73 -12.81
N HIS A 359 -0.58 3.79 -12.24
CA HIS A 359 -0.23 4.99 -13.01
C HIS A 359 0.88 4.73 -14.02
N TYR A 360 1.68 3.67 -13.87
CA TYR A 360 2.89 3.41 -14.67
C TYR A 360 2.65 2.33 -15.74
N ASP A 361 1.53 2.43 -16.44
CA ASP A 361 1.06 1.48 -17.46
C ASP A 361 1.77 1.58 -18.83
N THR A 362 2.82 2.39 -18.93
CA THR A 362 3.72 2.45 -20.08
C THR A 362 5.17 2.53 -19.63
N LEU A 363 6.10 2.12 -20.50
CA LEU A 363 7.53 2.24 -20.22
C LEU A 363 7.97 3.70 -20.02
N GLU A 364 7.35 4.66 -20.70
CA GLU A 364 7.66 6.09 -20.53
C GLU A 364 7.32 6.57 -19.12
N LYS A 365 6.10 6.26 -18.63
CA LYS A 365 5.70 6.59 -17.26
C LYS A 365 6.59 5.91 -16.24
N ALA A 366 6.90 4.63 -16.42
CA ALA A 366 7.83 3.91 -15.53
C ALA A 366 9.25 4.49 -15.56
N THR A 367 9.73 4.93 -16.73
CA THR A 367 11.03 5.61 -16.89
C THR A 367 11.05 6.94 -16.13
N MET A 368 9.94 7.69 -16.15
CA MET A 368 9.79 8.93 -15.37
C MET A 368 9.99 8.70 -13.86
N MET A 369 9.43 7.61 -13.31
CA MET A 369 9.66 7.21 -11.90
C MET A 369 11.13 6.89 -11.64
N ARG A 370 11.75 6.06 -12.49
CA ARG A 370 13.19 5.76 -12.40
C ARG A 370 14.02 7.03 -12.41
N ASP A 371 13.72 7.96 -13.31
CA ASP A 371 14.47 9.20 -13.46
C ASP A 371 14.21 10.18 -12.30
N LEU A 372 13.04 10.16 -11.66
CA LEU A 372 12.84 10.88 -10.41
C LEU A 372 13.82 10.37 -9.34
N ILE A 373 13.91 9.05 -9.16
CA ILE A 373 14.79 8.42 -8.17
C ILE A 373 16.25 8.80 -8.45
N VAL A 374 16.68 8.71 -9.70
CA VAL A 374 18.05 9.06 -10.09
C VAL A 374 18.34 10.55 -9.88
N GLU A 375 17.38 11.43 -10.19
CA GLU A 375 17.54 12.88 -9.95
C GLU A 375 17.71 13.17 -8.45
N LEU A 376 16.91 12.54 -7.59
CA LEU A 376 17.03 12.68 -6.13
C LEU A 376 18.37 12.16 -5.60
N LYS A 377 18.85 11.03 -6.13
CA LYS A 377 20.19 10.48 -5.80
C LYS A 377 21.31 11.44 -6.20
N LEU A 378 21.27 11.99 -7.41
CA LEU A 378 22.24 12.99 -7.87
C LEU A 378 22.20 14.29 -7.04
N ARG A 379 21.07 14.56 -6.38
CA ARG A 379 20.89 15.68 -5.43
C ARG A 379 21.37 15.36 -4.02
N GLY A 380 21.83 14.13 -3.78
CA GLY A 380 22.41 13.69 -2.51
C GLY A 380 21.41 13.06 -1.53
N TYR A 381 20.16 12.83 -1.92
CA TYR A 381 19.20 12.12 -1.08
C TYR A 381 19.50 10.62 -1.05
N ALA A 382 19.34 10.01 0.12
CA ALA A 382 19.30 8.55 0.23
C ALA A 382 17.93 8.04 -0.24
N MET A 383 17.90 6.80 -0.71
CA MET A 383 16.67 6.11 -1.12
C MET A 383 16.58 4.81 -0.34
N ASP A 384 15.43 4.52 0.25
CA ASP A 384 15.26 3.32 1.07
C ASP A 384 13.81 2.84 1.10
N THR A 385 13.58 1.66 1.68
CA THR A 385 12.28 1.00 1.82
C THR A 385 11.72 1.15 3.24
N ILE A 386 10.40 1.01 3.37
CA ILE A 386 9.69 1.34 4.62
C ILE A 386 10.11 0.46 5.81
N ASP A 387 10.59 -0.75 5.57
CA ASP A 387 11.15 -1.63 6.61
C ASP A 387 12.45 -1.08 7.25
N ASN A 388 13.08 -0.08 6.63
CA ASN A 388 14.22 0.65 7.18
C ASN A 388 13.86 2.04 7.71
N LEU A 389 12.58 2.45 7.66
CA LEU A 389 12.13 3.73 8.20
C LEU A 389 12.25 3.72 9.73
N LYS A 390 13.04 4.65 10.26
CA LYS A 390 13.24 4.86 11.71
C LYS A 390 12.76 6.26 12.07
N LEU A 391 11.89 6.34 13.08
CA LEU A 391 11.34 7.58 13.61
C LEU A 391 11.71 7.75 15.09
#